data_AF-A0A3C0TY02-F1
#
_entry.id   AF-A0A3C0TY02-F1
#
_cell.length_a   1.000
_cell.length_b   1.000
_cell.length_c   1.000
_cell.angle_alpha   90.00
_cell.angle_beta   90.00
_cell.angle_gamma   90.00
#
_symmetry.space_group_name_H-M   'P 1'
#
loop_
_entity.id
_entity.type
_entity.pdbx_description
1 polymer ?
#
loop_
_entity_poly.entity_id
_entity_poly.type
_entity_poly.pdbx_seq_one_letter_code
_entity_poly.pdbx_strand_id
1 'polypeptide(L)'
;MKSGHSVEKIGGTSMSAIAPVLANVLIGGRKGADLYNRIFVVSAYAGMTDLLLSSKKTGEPGVYAAFASGNEWSGALDKVRDRMCGQNAEMFSSFDCMTADAFVNSRISEMRDCLEDIDRLRTHGRLPYQEPLAAVREILAGLGEAHSAHNTALLLRTHGVNAVFVDLTSWGQNGRKSLDAQIGEGLAGIDLSCQLPIVTGYAASEEGTLKTWGRGYSEVIFSRLAVLTAAREAVIHKEFHLSSADPRLVGPENARKIGRTNYDVADQLANLGMEAVHPGSFKGLRT
;
A
#
# COMPACT_ATOMS: atom_id res chain seq x y z
N MET A 1 12.61 26.50 15.53
CA MET A 1 11.38 26.10 14.82
C MET A 1 11.73 24.89 13.98
N LYS A 2 11.11 23.73 14.24
CA LYS A 2 11.30 22.52 13.41
C LYS A 2 10.39 22.65 12.19
N SER A 3 10.86 23.29 11.12
CA SER A 3 10.09 23.42 9.88
C SER A 3 10.25 22.19 9.00
N GLY A 4 9.15 21.66 8.45
CA GLY A 4 9.11 20.57 7.48
C GLY A 4 8.26 19.38 7.94
N HIS A 5 7.59 18.73 6.99
CA HIS A 5 6.78 17.52 7.23
C HIS A 5 7.62 16.25 7.20
N SER A 6 7.02 15.16 7.69
CA SER A 6 7.54 13.81 7.51
C SER A 6 6.71 13.03 6.50
N VAL A 7 7.33 12.04 5.88
CA VAL A 7 6.64 10.98 5.15
C VAL A 7 6.87 9.70 5.92
N GLU A 8 5.81 8.96 6.21
CA GLU A 8 5.82 7.82 7.11
C GLU A 8 5.18 6.59 6.45
N LYS A 9 5.88 5.45 6.42
CA LYS A 9 5.37 4.21 5.82
C LYS A 9 4.94 3.21 6.87
N ILE A 10 3.79 2.56 6.66
CA ILE A 10 3.29 1.48 7.52
C ILE A 10 3.14 0.21 6.68
N GLY A 11 3.82 -0.87 7.09
CA GLY A 11 3.80 -2.15 6.37
C GLY A 11 2.56 -3.01 6.64
N GLY A 12 2.30 -3.99 5.78
CA GLY A 12 1.05 -4.77 5.81
C GLY A 12 0.78 -5.52 7.11
N THR A 13 1.80 -6.11 7.74
CA THR A 13 1.64 -6.76 9.06
C THR A 13 1.24 -5.76 10.14
N SER A 14 1.85 -4.57 10.15
CA SER A 14 1.46 -3.49 11.06
C SER A 14 0.06 -2.97 10.76
N MET A 15 -0.34 -2.87 9.49
CA MET A 15 -1.70 -2.47 9.10
C MET A 15 -2.76 -3.45 9.60
N SER A 16 -2.46 -4.74 9.66
CA SER A 16 -3.37 -5.73 10.28
C SER A 16 -3.51 -5.57 11.80
N ALA A 17 -2.56 -4.88 12.45
CA ALA A 17 -2.64 -4.45 13.84
C ALA A 17 -3.05 -2.97 13.93
N ILE A 18 -4.18 -2.61 13.32
CA ILE A 18 -4.54 -1.19 13.14
C ILE A 18 -4.80 -0.45 14.46
N ALA A 19 -5.32 -1.11 15.49
CA ALA A 19 -5.58 -0.47 16.79
C ALA A 19 -4.29 0.06 17.46
N PRO A 20 -3.22 -0.73 17.64
CA PRO A 20 -1.96 -0.20 18.16
C PRO A 20 -1.29 0.78 17.18
N VAL A 21 -1.46 0.62 15.87
CA VAL A 21 -0.97 1.61 14.88
C VAL A 21 -1.67 2.96 15.05
N LEU A 22 -2.99 2.98 15.22
CA LEU A 22 -3.76 4.19 15.46
C LEU A 22 -3.31 4.87 16.75
N ALA A 23 -3.24 4.10 17.84
CA ALA A 23 -2.90 4.61 19.16
C ALA A 23 -1.47 5.16 19.25
N ASN A 24 -0.49 4.50 18.63
CA ASN A 24 0.94 4.80 18.83
C ASN A 24 1.57 5.58 17.67
N VAL A 25 1.14 5.34 16.43
CA VAL A 25 1.79 5.88 15.23
C VAL A 25 0.97 7.03 14.65
N LEU A 26 -0.29 6.77 14.28
CA LEU A 26 -1.13 7.75 13.60
C LEU A 26 -1.48 8.90 14.54
N ILE A 27 -2.15 8.62 15.67
CA ILE A 27 -2.46 9.62 16.69
C ILE A 27 -1.26 9.78 17.63
N GLY A 28 -0.80 8.69 18.28
CA GLY A 28 0.40 8.73 19.13
C GLY A 28 0.30 9.72 20.29
N GLY A 29 -0.90 9.91 20.84
CA GLY A 29 -1.18 10.91 21.88
C GLY A 29 -1.13 12.38 21.42
N ARG A 30 -0.88 12.65 20.13
CA ARG A 30 -0.84 14.00 19.54
C ARG A 30 -2.23 14.62 19.48
N LYS A 31 -2.30 15.95 19.55
CA LYS A 31 -3.54 16.73 19.51
C LYS A 31 -3.35 18.01 18.70
N GLY A 32 -4.44 18.53 18.14
CA GLY A 32 -4.42 19.80 17.41
C GLY A 32 -3.40 19.80 16.27
N ALA A 33 -2.59 20.85 16.19
CA ALA A 33 -1.59 21.03 15.13
C ALA A 33 -0.53 19.90 15.07
N ASP A 34 -0.28 19.20 16.19
CA ASP A 34 0.73 18.14 16.26
C ASP A 34 0.34 16.89 15.45
N LEU A 35 -0.93 16.73 15.08
CA LEU A 35 -1.40 15.62 14.24
C LEU A 35 -0.93 15.73 12.78
N TYR A 36 -0.61 16.94 12.33
CA TYR A 36 -0.38 17.27 10.93
C TYR A 36 1.12 17.45 10.62
N ASN A 37 1.44 17.97 9.42
CA ASN A 37 2.78 18.00 8.82
C ASN A 37 3.37 16.59 8.66
N ARG A 38 2.52 15.65 8.24
CA ARG A 38 2.84 14.23 8.09
C ARG A 38 2.07 13.69 6.89
N ILE A 39 2.69 12.80 6.14
CA ILE A 39 2.04 12.05 5.05
C ILE A 39 2.25 10.58 5.34
N PHE A 40 1.19 9.78 5.35
CA PHE A 40 1.29 8.34 5.54
C PHE A 40 1.17 7.59 4.23
N VAL A 41 2.08 6.65 3.98
CA VAL A 41 1.98 5.66 2.91
C VAL A 41 1.68 4.31 3.56
N VAL A 42 0.52 3.74 3.27
CA VAL A 42 0.09 2.49 3.91
C VAL A 42 0.06 1.35 2.91
N SER A 43 0.63 0.20 3.31
CA SER A 43 0.55 -1.04 2.55
C SER A 43 -0.86 -1.66 2.64
N ALA A 44 -1.19 -2.60 1.75
CA ALA A 44 -2.35 -3.47 1.91
C ALA A 44 -2.24 -4.30 3.21
N TYR A 45 -3.38 -4.71 3.78
CA TYR A 45 -3.41 -5.61 4.94
C TYR A 45 -2.66 -6.92 4.66
N ALA A 46 -2.05 -7.52 5.69
CA ALA A 46 -1.29 -8.77 5.54
C ALA A 46 -2.12 -9.87 4.86
N GLY A 47 -1.52 -10.52 3.85
CA GLY A 47 -2.18 -11.56 3.04
C GLY A 47 -3.12 -11.05 1.95
N MET A 48 -3.51 -9.77 1.95
CA MET A 48 -4.45 -9.25 0.95
C MET A 48 -3.87 -9.27 -0.47
N THR A 49 -2.62 -8.81 -0.65
CA THR A 49 -1.93 -8.87 -1.94
C THR A 49 -1.71 -10.30 -2.43
N ASP A 50 -1.60 -11.28 -1.52
CA ASP A 50 -1.51 -12.70 -1.88
C ASP A 50 -2.82 -13.21 -2.47
N LEU A 51 -3.97 -12.89 -1.84
CA LEU A 51 -5.30 -13.23 -2.35
C LEU A 51 -5.60 -12.58 -3.71
N LEU A 52 -5.15 -11.33 -3.90
CA LEU A 52 -5.34 -10.60 -5.15
C LEU A 52 -4.46 -11.14 -6.28
N LEU A 53 -3.22 -11.55 -5.98
CA LEU A 53 -2.24 -11.96 -6.99
C LEU A 53 -1.97 -13.47 -6.98
N SER A 54 -1.14 -13.91 -6.03
CA SER A 54 -0.77 -15.31 -5.74
C SER A 54 0.02 -15.33 -4.44
N SER A 55 -0.10 -16.38 -3.64
CA SER A 55 0.72 -16.53 -2.43
C SER A 55 2.19 -16.80 -2.78
N LYS A 56 3.11 -15.96 -2.27
CA LYS A 56 4.57 -16.23 -2.41
C LYS A 56 5.03 -17.44 -1.59
N LYS A 57 4.32 -17.77 -0.50
CA LYS A 57 4.73 -18.81 0.47
C LYS A 57 4.18 -20.19 0.12
N THR A 58 2.88 -20.24 -0.19
CA THR A 58 2.15 -21.49 -0.42
C THR A 58 1.96 -21.79 -1.91
N GLY A 59 2.15 -20.80 -2.79
CA GLY A 59 1.87 -20.93 -4.22
C GLY A 59 0.38 -20.97 -4.55
N GLU A 60 -0.50 -20.84 -3.56
CA GLU A 60 -1.95 -20.83 -3.76
C GLU A 60 -2.35 -19.69 -4.72
N PRO A 61 -3.22 -19.99 -5.71
CA PRO A 61 -3.61 -19.02 -6.71
C PRO A 61 -4.51 -17.94 -6.11
N GLY A 62 -4.14 -16.68 -6.31
CA GLY A 62 -5.02 -15.54 -6.09
C GLY A 62 -5.88 -15.22 -7.32
N VAL A 63 -6.62 -14.12 -7.28
CA VAL A 63 -7.51 -13.67 -8.38
C VAL A 63 -6.75 -13.60 -9.71
N TYR A 64 -5.57 -12.97 -9.73
CA TYR A 64 -4.75 -12.86 -10.94
C TYR A 64 -4.35 -14.24 -11.50
N ALA A 65 -3.87 -15.16 -10.66
CA ALA A 65 -3.46 -16.49 -11.11
C ALA A 65 -4.65 -17.31 -11.64
N ALA A 66 -5.78 -17.26 -10.93
CA ALA A 66 -7.03 -17.87 -11.36
C ALA A 66 -7.44 -17.33 -12.75
N PHE A 67 -7.46 -15.99 -12.90
CA PHE A 67 -7.80 -15.33 -14.15
C PHE A 67 -6.83 -15.64 -15.30
N ALA A 68 -5.53 -15.64 -15.03
CA ALA A 68 -4.50 -15.97 -16.00
C ALA A 68 -4.65 -17.42 -16.52
N SER A 69 -5.07 -18.35 -15.65
CA SER A 69 -5.33 -19.75 -15.98
C SER A 69 -6.68 -20.01 -16.66
N GLY A 70 -7.57 -19.02 -16.71
CA GLY A 70 -8.92 -19.15 -17.26
C GLY A 70 -9.90 -19.92 -16.38
N ASN A 71 -9.62 -20.03 -15.07
CA ASN A 71 -10.44 -20.85 -14.14
C ASN A 71 -10.87 -20.03 -12.91
N GLU A 72 -12.13 -20.17 -12.48
CA GLU A 72 -12.66 -19.81 -11.14
C GLU A 72 -12.25 -18.44 -10.56
N TRP A 73 -11.92 -17.46 -11.41
CA TRP A 73 -11.47 -16.14 -10.97
C TRP A 73 -12.59 -15.34 -10.29
N SER A 74 -13.85 -15.58 -10.67
CA SER A 74 -15.03 -14.96 -10.09
C SER A 74 -15.18 -15.33 -8.61
N GLY A 75 -15.05 -16.61 -8.28
CA GLY A 75 -15.07 -17.10 -6.90
C GLY A 75 -13.86 -16.65 -6.08
N ALA A 76 -12.68 -16.53 -6.71
CA ALA A 76 -11.51 -15.93 -6.05
C ALA A 76 -11.77 -14.44 -5.69
N LEU A 77 -12.44 -13.69 -6.58
CA LEU A 77 -12.79 -12.29 -6.34
C LEU A 77 -13.84 -12.14 -5.23
N ASP A 78 -14.82 -13.05 -5.14
CA ASP A 78 -15.78 -13.08 -4.02
C ASP A 78 -15.08 -13.33 -2.68
N LYS A 79 -14.09 -14.24 -2.63
CA LYS A 79 -13.27 -14.45 -1.42
C LYS A 79 -12.51 -13.19 -1.01
N VAL A 80 -12.00 -12.41 -1.97
CA VAL A 80 -11.36 -11.12 -1.68
C VAL A 80 -12.36 -10.14 -1.09
N ARG A 81 -13.55 -10.00 -1.70
CA ARG A 81 -14.62 -9.14 -1.16
C ARG A 81 -14.95 -9.52 0.28
N ASP A 82 -15.20 -10.79 0.54
CA ASP A 82 -15.60 -11.28 1.86
C ASP A 82 -14.49 -11.03 2.89
N ARG A 83 -13.21 -11.22 2.50
CA ARG A 83 -12.07 -10.89 3.37
C ARG A 83 -11.96 -9.39 3.65
N MET A 84 -12.19 -8.54 2.64
CA MET A 84 -12.15 -7.08 2.79
C MET A 84 -13.28 -6.56 3.70
N CYS A 85 -14.52 -7.02 3.48
CA CYS A 85 -15.66 -6.67 4.34
C CYS A 85 -15.48 -7.23 5.76
N GLY A 86 -14.92 -8.45 5.91
CA GLY A 86 -14.55 -8.99 7.22
C GLY A 86 -13.54 -8.10 7.95
N GLN A 87 -12.54 -7.57 7.25
CA GLN A 87 -11.60 -6.61 7.82
C GLN A 87 -12.29 -5.30 8.23
N ASN A 88 -13.28 -4.82 7.46
CA ASN A 88 -14.05 -3.63 7.81
C ASN A 88 -14.85 -3.85 9.10
N ALA A 89 -15.50 -5.01 9.23
CA ALA A 89 -16.29 -5.38 10.40
C ALA A 89 -15.45 -5.48 11.69
N GLU A 90 -14.17 -5.87 11.59
CA GLU A 90 -13.23 -5.85 12.72
C GLU A 90 -12.83 -4.42 13.12
N MET A 91 -12.89 -3.46 12.19
CA MET A 91 -12.35 -2.10 12.38
C MET A 91 -13.40 -1.06 12.77
N PHE A 92 -14.64 -1.23 12.33
CA PHE A 92 -15.63 -0.17 12.34
C PHE A 92 -16.92 -0.52 13.09
N SER A 93 -17.59 0.52 13.58
CA SER A 93 -18.98 0.43 14.03
C SER A 93 -19.95 0.42 12.84
N SER A 94 -21.25 0.20 13.05
CA SER A 94 -22.21 -0.09 11.98
C SER A 94 -22.24 0.94 10.84
N PHE A 95 -22.31 2.24 11.11
CA PHE A 95 -22.38 3.26 10.05
C PHE A 95 -21.07 3.39 9.25
N ASP A 96 -19.93 3.41 9.95
CA ASP A 96 -18.62 3.49 9.29
C ASP A 96 -18.30 2.20 8.51
N CYS A 97 -18.74 1.05 9.04
CA CYS A 97 -18.61 -0.25 8.36
C CYS A 97 -19.39 -0.25 7.05
N MET A 98 -20.61 0.30 7.02
CA MET A 98 -21.38 0.44 5.79
C MET A 98 -20.65 1.32 4.76
N THR A 99 -20.02 2.41 5.20
CA THR A 99 -19.22 3.28 4.33
C THR A 99 -18.02 2.54 3.75
N ALA A 100 -17.28 1.81 4.59
CA ALA A 100 -16.13 1.02 4.17
C ALA A 100 -16.52 -0.13 3.23
N ASP A 101 -17.64 -0.81 3.52
CA ASP A 101 -18.17 -1.89 2.68
C ASP A 101 -18.66 -1.37 1.33
N ALA A 102 -19.28 -0.19 1.29
CA ALA A 102 -19.68 0.43 0.03
C ALA A 102 -18.46 0.71 -0.88
N PHE A 103 -17.35 1.19 -0.31
CA PHE A 103 -16.09 1.37 -1.04
C PHE A 103 -15.59 0.05 -1.63
N VAL A 104 -15.50 -1.01 -0.81
CA VAL A 104 -15.06 -2.33 -1.24
C VAL A 104 -15.96 -2.89 -2.35
N ASN A 105 -17.28 -2.86 -2.14
CA ASN A 105 -18.25 -3.41 -3.06
C ASN A 105 -18.22 -2.70 -4.42
N SER A 106 -18.09 -1.37 -4.45
CA SER A 106 -17.94 -0.60 -5.70
C SER A 106 -16.71 -1.06 -6.47
N ARG A 107 -15.54 -1.09 -5.83
CA ARG A 107 -14.28 -1.48 -6.48
C ARG A 107 -14.29 -2.92 -6.97
N ILE A 108 -14.84 -3.84 -6.17
CA ILE A 108 -14.94 -5.26 -6.54
C ILE A 108 -15.91 -5.45 -7.71
N SER A 109 -17.04 -4.75 -7.72
CA SER A 109 -18.00 -4.82 -8.83
C SER A 109 -17.37 -4.31 -10.13
N GLU A 110 -16.72 -3.15 -10.10
CA GLU A 110 -16.05 -2.57 -11.26
C GLU A 110 -14.88 -3.46 -11.75
N MET A 111 -14.14 -4.08 -10.84
CA MET A 111 -13.12 -5.06 -11.19
C MET A 111 -13.74 -6.30 -11.86
N ARG A 112 -14.87 -6.79 -11.34
CA ARG A 112 -15.58 -7.94 -11.92
C ARG A 112 -16.00 -7.64 -13.34
N ASP A 113 -16.65 -6.50 -13.58
CA ASP A 113 -17.09 -6.08 -14.90
C ASP A 113 -15.90 -6.02 -15.88
N CYS A 114 -14.77 -5.45 -15.45
CA CYS A 114 -13.54 -5.40 -16.24
C CYS A 114 -12.99 -6.81 -16.58
N LEU A 115 -12.97 -7.73 -15.62
CA LEU A 115 -12.51 -9.10 -15.84
C LEU A 115 -13.46 -9.87 -16.78
N GLU A 116 -14.78 -9.69 -16.64
CA GLU A 116 -15.76 -10.29 -17.56
C GLU A 116 -15.56 -9.81 -18.99
N ASP A 117 -15.36 -8.51 -19.19
CA ASP A 117 -15.14 -7.95 -20.52
C ASP A 117 -13.87 -8.50 -21.17
N ILE A 118 -12.77 -8.60 -20.41
CA ILE A 118 -11.53 -9.20 -20.90
C ILE A 118 -11.74 -10.69 -21.23
N ASP A 119 -12.46 -11.43 -20.39
CA ASP A 119 -12.71 -12.87 -20.59
C ASP A 119 -13.61 -13.16 -21.81
N ARG A 120 -14.64 -12.31 -22.04
CA ARG A 120 -15.47 -12.35 -23.26
C ARG A 120 -14.63 -12.12 -24.51
N LEU A 121 -13.72 -11.14 -24.47
CA LEU A 121 -12.85 -10.85 -25.60
C LEU A 121 -11.82 -11.98 -25.87
N ARG A 122 -11.32 -12.64 -24.81
CA ARG A 122 -10.47 -13.84 -24.93
C ARG A 122 -11.21 -14.98 -25.62
N THR A 123 -12.46 -15.23 -25.24
CA THR A 123 -13.29 -16.31 -25.79
C THR A 123 -13.51 -16.17 -27.30
N HIS A 124 -13.53 -14.94 -27.82
CA HIS A 124 -13.69 -14.67 -29.26
C HIS A 124 -12.37 -14.69 -30.06
N GLY A 125 -11.22 -14.99 -29.43
CA GLY A 125 -9.91 -15.05 -30.10
C GLY A 125 -9.40 -13.70 -30.59
N ARG A 126 -9.95 -12.59 -30.08
CA ARG A 126 -9.69 -11.23 -30.57
C ARG A 126 -8.62 -10.48 -29.79
N LEU A 127 -8.03 -11.08 -28.75
CA LEU A 127 -7.04 -10.43 -27.89
C LEU A 127 -5.84 -11.35 -27.60
N PRO A 128 -4.61 -10.95 -27.96
CA PRO A 128 -3.40 -11.69 -27.60
C PRO A 128 -3.16 -11.67 -26.08
N TYR A 129 -2.59 -12.76 -25.56
CA TYR A 129 -2.66 -13.17 -24.15
C TYR A 129 -1.95 -12.25 -23.13
N GLN A 130 -0.97 -11.44 -23.54
CA GLN A 130 0.05 -10.92 -22.61
C GLN A 130 -0.23 -9.53 -22.03
N GLU A 131 -0.69 -8.56 -22.84
CA GLU A 131 -0.87 -7.17 -22.36
C GLU A 131 -2.03 -7.00 -21.37
N PRO A 132 -3.23 -7.59 -21.58
CA PRO A 132 -4.34 -7.44 -20.63
C PRO A 132 -4.02 -8.04 -19.25
N LEU A 133 -3.26 -9.15 -19.22
CA LEU A 133 -2.88 -9.79 -17.96
C LEU A 133 -1.93 -8.91 -17.14
N ALA A 134 -0.98 -8.23 -17.77
CA ALA A 134 -0.10 -7.30 -17.06
C ALA A 134 -0.91 -6.16 -16.41
N ALA A 135 -1.86 -5.58 -17.15
CA ALA A 135 -2.73 -4.52 -16.64
C ALA A 135 -3.61 -5.01 -15.47
N VAL A 136 -4.25 -6.18 -15.60
CA VAL A 136 -5.05 -6.79 -14.52
C VAL A 136 -4.21 -6.98 -13.25
N ARG A 137 -2.97 -7.44 -13.41
CA ARG A 137 -2.06 -7.66 -12.28
C ARG A 137 -1.73 -6.36 -11.53
N GLU A 138 -1.53 -5.25 -12.25
CA GLU A 138 -1.28 -3.93 -11.68
C GLU A 138 -2.50 -3.41 -10.92
N ILE A 139 -3.69 -3.47 -11.53
CA ILE A 139 -4.96 -3.00 -10.93
C ILE A 139 -5.27 -3.80 -9.66
N LEU A 140 -5.12 -5.12 -9.70
CA LEU A 140 -5.35 -5.99 -8.52
C LEU A 140 -4.36 -5.67 -7.39
N ALA A 141 -3.11 -5.34 -7.68
CA ALA A 141 -2.16 -4.92 -6.63
C ALA A 141 -2.59 -3.60 -5.96
N GLY A 142 -3.05 -2.63 -6.74
CA GLY A 142 -3.55 -1.36 -6.25
C GLY A 142 -4.82 -1.48 -5.38
N LEU A 143 -5.68 -2.45 -5.67
CA LEU A 143 -6.96 -2.62 -4.97
C LEU A 143 -6.80 -2.83 -3.45
N GLY A 144 -5.84 -3.67 -3.04
CA GLY A 144 -5.58 -3.91 -1.61
C GLY A 144 -5.02 -2.69 -0.88
N GLU A 145 -4.24 -1.87 -1.58
CA GLU A 145 -3.63 -0.64 -1.07
C GLU A 145 -4.67 0.48 -0.93
N ALA A 146 -5.58 0.58 -1.89
CA ALA A 146 -6.72 1.49 -1.84
C ALA A 146 -7.66 1.16 -0.66
N HIS A 147 -7.93 -0.12 -0.42
CA HIS A 147 -8.73 -0.58 0.71
C HIS A 147 -8.15 -0.14 2.05
N SER A 148 -6.86 -0.42 2.31
CA SER A 148 -6.25 -0.07 3.60
C SER A 148 -6.11 1.43 3.80
N ALA A 149 -5.79 2.20 2.75
CA ALA A 149 -5.69 3.66 2.80
C ALA A 149 -7.05 4.33 3.01
N HIS A 150 -8.10 3.87 2.32
CA HIS A 150 -9.46 4.36 2.51
C HIS A 150 -9.93 4.15 3.96
N ASN A 151 -9.79 2.92 4.46
CA ASN A 151 -10.17 2.56 5.82
C ASN A 151 -9.39 3.37 6.85
N THR A 152 -8.09 3.56 6.65
CA THR A 152 -7.27 4.32 7.60
C THR A 152 -7.68 5.79 7.65
N ALA A 153 -7.96 6.40 6.50
CA ALA A 153 -8.48 7.77 6.46
C ALA A 153 -9.86 7.87 7.12
N LEU A 154 -10.76 6.91 6.88
CA LEU A 154 -12.08 6.85 7.51
C LEU A 154 -11.95 6.73 9.03
N LEU A 155 -11.14 5.79 9.52
CA LEU A 155 -10.89 5.57 10.94
C LEU A 155 -10.31 6.80 11.64
N LEU A 156 -9.43 7.54 10.97
CA LEU A 156 -8.89 8.78 11.51
C LEU A 156 -9.96 9.88 11.64
N ARG A 157 -10.89 9.96 10.69
CA ARG A 157 -12.01 10.91 10.73
C ARG A 157 -12.99 10.59 11.85
N THR A 158 -13.25 9.32 12.15
CA THR A 158 -14.08 8.94 13.31
C THR A 158 -13.45 9.36 14.65
N HIS A 159 -12.13 9.60 14.66
CA HIS A 159 -11.36 10.13 15.80
C HIS A 159 -11.12 11.65 15.72
N GLY A 160 -11.83 12.37 14.84
CA GLY A 160 -11.75 13.82 14.73
C GLY A 160 -10.48 14.34 14.04
N VAL A 161 -9.73 13.49 13.35
CA VAL A 161 -8.56 13.90 12.56
C VAL A 161 -9.00 14.22 11.14
N ASN A 162 -8.57 15.36 10.60
CA ASN A 162 -8.84 15.77 9.23
C ASN A 162 -7.99 14.98 8.22
N ALA A 163 -8.26 13.67 8.11
CA ALA A 163 -7.53 12.78 7.21
C ALA A 163 -8.05 12.85 5.77
N VAL A 164 -7.15 12.79 4.80
CA VAL A 164 -7.47 12.80 3.37
C VAL A 164 -7.02 11.49 2.76
N PHE A 165 -7.94 10.73 2.18
CA PHE A 165 -7.60 9.54 1.40
C PHE A 165 -7.02 10.00 0.05
N VAL A 166 -5.79 9.62 -0.24
CA VAL A 166 -5.08 9.95 -1.48
C VAL A 166 -4.89 8.66 -2.27
N ASP A 167 -5.73 8.50 -3.29
CA ASP A 167 -5.72 7.33 -4.16
C ASP A 167 -4.80 7.53 -5.36
N LEU A 168 -3.63 6.91 -5.34
CA LEU A 168 -2.70 6.94 -6.47
C LEU A 168 -2.90 5.78 -7.46
N THR A 169 -3.90 4.92 -7.25
CA THR A 169 -4.14 3.77 -8.16
C THR A 169 -4.62 4.17 -9.56
N SER A 170 -4.92 5.45 -9.78
CA SER A 170 -5.51 6.01 -11.01
C SER A 170 -6.82 5.32 -11.40
N TRP A 171 -7.56 4.83 -10.42
CA TRP A 171 -8.80 4.12 -10.67
C TRP A 171 -9.83 5.00 -11.38
N GLY A 172 -10.39 4.50 -12.49
CA GLY A 172 -11.34 5.23 -13.32
C GLY A 172 -10.74 6.41 -14.08
N GLN A 173 -9.42 6.61 -14.05
CA GLN A 173 -8.75 7.65 -14.82
C GLN A 173 -8.20 7.10 -16.13
N ASN A 174 -8.29 7.91 -17.19
CA ASN A 174 -7.74 7.60 -18.50
C ASN A 174 -6.31 8.13 -18.63
N GLY A 175 -5.46 7.34 -19.27
CA GLY A 175 -4.09 7.71 -19.59
C GLY A 175 -3.07 7.22 -18.55
N ARG A 176 -1.83 7.05 -19.02
CA ARG A 176 -0.69 6.70 -18.19
C ARG A 176 0.11 7.96 -17.89
N LYS A 177 0.48 8.16 -16.63
CA LYS A 177 1.30 9.28 -16.17
C LYS A 177 2.58 8.73 -15.57
N SER A 178 3.62 9.57 -15.52
CA SER A 178 4.80 9.25 -14.72
C SER A 178 4.42 9.19 -13.23
N LEU A 179 5.18 8.42 -12.46
CA LEU A 179 4.97 8.31 -11.00
C LEU A 179 4.97 9.70 -10.31
N ASP A 180 5.85 10.59 -10.74
CA ASP A 180 5.97 11.93 -10.17
C ASP A 180 4.73 12.78 -10.43
N ALA A 181 4.18 12.73 -11.64
CA ALA A 181 2.94 13.42 -11.98
C ALA A 181 1.78 12.87 -11.16
N GLN A 182 1.70 11.54 -11.01
CA GLN A 182 0.66 10.90 -10.20
C GLN A 182 0.73 11.33 -8.73
N ILE A 183 1.92 11.37 -8.14
CA ILE A 183 2.12 11.86 -6.76
C ILE A 183 1.79 13.36 -6.65
N GLY A 184 2.27 14.18 -7.60
CA GLY A 184 2.04 15.62 -7.59
C GLY A 184 0.55 15.97 -7.67
N GLU A 185 -0.20 15.31 -8.54
CA GLU A 185 -1.65 15.50 -8.65
C GLU A 185 -2.40 14.97 -7.43
N GLY A 186 -2.04 13.80 -6.91
CA GLY A 186 -2.70 13.22 -5.73
C GLY A 186 -2.55 14.08 -4.48
N LEU A 187 -1.45 14.84 -4.37
CA LEU A 187 -1.21 15.77 -3.27
C LEU A 187 -1.61 17.21 -3.59
N ALA A 188 -2.07 17.51 -4.81
CA ALA A 188 -2.41 18.86 -5.22
C ALA A 188 -3.55 19.42 -4.36
N GLY A 189 -3.33 20.61 -3.80
CA GLY A 189 -4.32 21.30 -2.98
C GLY A 189 -4.46 20.79 -1.54
N ILE A 190 -3.66 19.83 -1.10
CA ILE A 190 -3.66 19.38 0.30
C ILE A 190 -2.79 20.30 1.16
N ASP A 191 -3.39 20.89 2.19
CA ASP A 191 -2.69 21.69 3.20
C ASP A 191 -2.22 20.81 4.37
N LEU A 192 -0.94 20.44 4.35
CA LEU A 192 -0.32 19.60 5.38
C LEU A 192 -0.33 20.24 6.78
N SER A 193 -0.64 21.52 6.94
CA SER A 193 -0.74 22.14 8.29
C SER A 193 -2.02 21.75 9.02
N CYS A 194 -3.05 21.32 8.28
CA CYS A 194 -4.37 21.01 8.83
C CYS A 194 -5.02 19.74 8.26
N GLN A 195 -4.39 19.08 7.28
CA GLN A 195 -4.84 17.83 6.69
C GLN A 195 -3.77 16.74 6.84
N LEU A 196 -4.23 15.50 7.05
CA LEU A 196 -3.38 14.32 7.19
C LEU A 196 -3.57 13.36 6.00
N PRO A 197 -2.73 13.41 4.96
CA PRO A 197 -2.87 12.53 3.81
C PRO A 197 -2.53 11.08 4.15
N ILE A 198 -3.41 10.17 3.75
CA ILE A 198 -3.23 8.73 3.78
C ILE A 198 -3.19 8.25 2.33
N VAL A 199 -1.98 7.98 1.87
CA VAL A 199 -1.62 7.68 0.50
C VAL A 199 -1.53 6.17 0.32
N THR A 200 -2.06 5.68 -0.79
CA THR A 200 -1.93 4.27 -1.17
C THR A 200 -0.46 3.87 -1.31
N GLY A 201 -0.10 2.69 -0.80
CA GLY A 201 1.21 2.09 -0.99
C GLY A 201 1.50 1.69 -2.44
N TYR A 202 0.51 1.75 -3.32
CA TYR A 202 0.64 1.60 -4.77
C TYR A 202 0.26 2.90 -5.47
N ALA A 203 0.92 3.17 -6.60
CA ALA A 203 0.60 4.24 -7.52
C ALA A 203 0.61 3.68 -8.94
N ALA A 204 -0.31 4.06 -9.81
CA ALA A 204 -0.18 3.70 -11.22
C ALA A 204 0.95 4.52 -11.86
N SER A 205 1.74 3.88 -12.72
CA SER A 205 2.75 4.56 -13.53
C SER A 205 2.72 4.05 -14.97
N GLU A 206 3.28 4.82 -15.89
CA GLU A 206 3.38 4.46 -17.29
C GLU A 206 4.20 3.19 -17.56
N GLU A 207 5.20 2.92 -16.74
CA GLU A 207 6.05 1.72 -16.81
C GLU A 207 5.43 0.49 -16.14
N GLY A 208 4.39 0.69 -15.31
CA GLY A 208 3.80 -0.34 -14.46
C GLY A 208 4.58 -0.51 -13.16
N THR A 209 3.96 -0.18 -12.03
CA THR A 209 4.60 -0.13 -10.72
C THR A 209 5.02 -1.50 -10.21
N LEU A 210 4.12 -2.48 -10.27
CA LEU A 210 4.42 -3.85 -9.86
C LEU A 210 5.39 -4.53 -10.83
N LYS A 211 5.29 -4.25 -12.12
CA LYS A 211 6.21 -4.73 -13.16
C LYS A 211 7.63 -4.22 -12.92
N THR A 212 7.77 -2.95 -12.55
CA THR A 212 9.08 -2.29 -12.41
C THR A 212 9.77 -2.63 -11.09
N TRP A 213 9.03 -2.62 -9.97
CA TRP A 213 9.63 -2.74 -8.63
C TRP A 213 9.22 -4.01 -7.87
N GLY A 214 8.46 -4.91 -8.50
CA GLY A 214 7.95 -6.10 -7.82
C GLY A 214 7.13 -5.70 -6.59
N ARG A 215 7.04 -6.58 -5.58
CA ARG A 215 6.26 -6.32 -4.36
C ARG A 215 6.95 -5.42 -3.32
N GLY A 216 8.04 -4.74 -3.69
CA GLY A 216 8.64 -3.66 -2.89
C GLY A 216 8.27 -2.26 -3.37
N TYR A 217 7.26 -2.16 -4.25
CA TYR A 217 6.80 -0.89 -4.80
C TYR A 217 6.43 0.13 -3.71
N SER A 218 5.93 -0.33 -2.55
CA SER A 218 5.46 0.57 -1.49
C SER A 218 6.58 1.40 -0.89
N GLU A 219 7.76 0.80 -0.72
CA GLU A 219 8.95 1.48 -0.25
C GLU A 219 9.51 2.45 -1.30
N VAL A 220 9.34 2.14 -2.59
CA VAL A 220 9.72 3.04 -3.69
C VAL A 220 8.81 4.27 -3.73
N ILE A 221 7.49 4.08 -3.65
CA ILE A 221 6.52 5.17 -3.63
C ILE A 221 6.73 6.06 -2.41
N PHE A 222 6.90 5.46 -1.23
CA PHE A 222 7.28 6.17 0.00
C PHE A 222 8.51 7.04 -0.18
N SER A 223 9.59 6.46 -0.71
CA SER A 223 10.85 7.17 -0.95
C SER A 223 10.67 8.31 -1.95
N ARG A 224 9.98 8.05 -3.06
CA ARG A 224 9.75 9.06 -4.08
C ARG A 224 8.89 10.20 -3.58
N LEU A 225 7.87 9.92 -2.77
CA LEU A 225 7.03 10.92 -2.13
C LEU A 225 7.84 11.80 -1.17
N ALA A 226 8.71 11.21 -0.35
CA ALA A 226 9.62 11.96 0.52
C ALA A 226 10.51 12.93 -0.26
N VAL A 227 11.08 12.49 -1.39
CA VAL A 227 11.93 13.32 -2.25
C VAL A 227 11.12 14.44 -2.92
N LEU A 228 10.01 14.10 -3.58
CA LEU A 228 9.20 15.06 -4.35
C LEU A 228 8.58 16.14 -3.47
N THR A 229 8.24 15.79 -2.23
CA THR A 229 7.69 16.75 -1.28
C THR A 229 8.78 17.47 -0.47
N ALA A 230 10.06 17.14 -0.64
CA ALA A 230 11.16 17.65 0.19
C ALA A 230 10.93 17.43 1.70
N ALA A 231 10.51 16.21 2.04
CA ALA A 231 10.25 15.82 3.42
C ALA A 231 11.51 15.92 4.29
N ARG A 232 11.33 16.40 5.52
CA ARG A 232 12.43 16.52 6.49
C ARG A 232 12.89 15.16 7.00
N GLU A 233 11.95 14.24 7.18
CA GLU A 233 12.19 12.89 7.71
C GLU A 233 11.36 11.87 6.92
N ALA A 234 12.00 10.76 6.56
CA ALA A 234 11.36 9.60 5.96
C ALA A 234 11.39 8.47 7.00
N VAL A 235 10.22 8.08 7.53
CA VAL A 235 10.10 7.11 8.63
C VAL A 235 9.43 5.84 8.13
N ILE A 236 9.98 4.68 8.49
CA ILE A 236 9.34 3.39 8.20
C ILE A 236 8.96 2.73 9.54
N HIS A 237 7.66 2.53 9.74
CA HIS A 237 7.12 1.81 10.89
C HIS A 237 7.12 0.31 10.60
N LYS A 238 7.90 -0.44 11.39
CA LYS A 238 7.99 -1.90 11.33
C LYS A 238 7.95 -2.49 12.74
N GLU A 239 7.63 -3.77 12.80
CA GLU A 239 7.58 -4.57 14.03
C GLU A 239 8.97 -4.81 14.61
N PHE A 240 9.99 -4.83 13.76
CA PHE A 240 11.38 -5.04 14.15
C PHE A 240 12.24 -3.85 13.72
N HIS A 241 13.22 -3.52 14.57
CA HIS A 241 14.25 -2.56 14.21
C HIS A 241 15.21 -3.18 13.18
N LEU A 242 15.86 -2.32 12.40
CA LEU A 242 17.05 -2.72 11.67
C LEU A 242 18.05 -3.32 12.66
N SER A 243 18.45 -4.57 12.42
CA SER A 243 19.23 -5.37 13.35
C SER A 243 20.42 -6.02 12.64
N SER A 244 21.42 -6.47 13.41
CA SER A 244 22.63 -7.12 12.89
C SER A 244 22.38 -8.42 12.12
N ALA A 245 21.23 -9.06 12.37
CA ALA A 245 20.75 -10.27 11.70
C ALA A 245 19.21 -10.36 11.87
N ASP A 246 18.55 -11.25 11.12
CA ASP A 246 17.09 -11.47 11.25
C ASP A 246 16.77 -12.16 12.59
N PRO A 247 16.05 -11.49 13.52
CA PRO A 247 15.70 -12.08 14.81
C PRO A 247 14.92 -13.40 14.72
N ARG A 248 14.20 -13.63 13.62
CA ARG A 248 13.44 -14.88 13.39
C ARG A 248 14.35 -16.05 13.04
N LEU A 249 15.53 -15.79 12.51
CA LEU A 249 16.50 -16.83 12.13
C LEU A 249 17.49 -17.13 13.26
N VAL A 250 17.97 -16.09 13.94
CA VAL A 250 19.03 -16.23 14.95
C VAL A 250 18.53 -16.18 16.39
N GLY A 251 17.25 -15.88 16.62
CA GLY A 251 16.70 -15.60 17.94
C GLY A 251 16.89 -14.13 18.34
N PRO A 252 15.90 -13.49 19.01
CA PRO A 252 15.96 -12.07 19.38
C PRO A 252 17.12 -11.72 20.32
N GLU A 253 17.59 -12.66 21.12
CA GLU A 253 18.74 -12.51 22.02
C GLU A 253 20.08 -12.38 21.26
N ASN A 254 20.16 -12.91 20.04
CA ASN A 254 21.36 -12.87 19.22
C ASN A 254 21.34 -11.74 18.18
N ALA A 255 20.19 -11.08 17.99
CA ALA A 255 20.03 -9.94 17.11
C ALA A 255 20.24 -8.61 17.86
N ARG A 256 21.20 -7.79 17.42
CA ARG A 256 21.46 -6.47 18.01
C ARG A 256 20.84 -5.36 17.18
N LYS A 257 20.08 -4.47 17.83
CA LYS A 257 19.47 -3.30 17.18
C LYS A 257 20.56 -2.35 16.67
N ILE A 258 20.46 -1.94 15.41
CA ILE A 258 21.33 -0.93 14.80
C ILE A 258 20.66 0.43 15.00
N GLY A 259 21.21 1.24 15.92
CA GLY A 259 20.62 2.53 16.28
C GLY A 259 20.89 3.65 15.26
N ARG A 260 22.09 3.69 14.66
CA ARG A 260 22.48 4.65 13.64
C ARG A 260 23.30 3.94 12.57
N THR A 261 23.00 4.23 11.31
CA THR A 261 23.71 3.70 10.15
C THR A 261 23.62 4.69 8.99
N ASN A 262 24.38 4.45 7.92
CA ASN A 262 24.28 5.20 6.66
C ASN A 262 23.50 4.40 5.59
N TYR A 263 23.16 5.07 4.50
CA TYR A 263 22.37 4.47 3.41
C TYR A 263 23.07 3.28 2.72
N ASP A 264 24.40 3.25 2.68
CA ASP A 264 25.15 2.17 2.04
C ASP A 264 25.05 0.88 2.85
N VAL A 265 25.26 0.97 4.17
CA VAL A 265 25.13 -0.17 5.07
C VAL A 265 23.69 -0.64 5.14
N ALA A 266 22.71 0.28 5.17
CA ALA A 266 21.29 -0.08 5.15
C ALA A 266 20.89 -0.83 3.87
N ASP A 267 21.37 -0.39 2.70
CA ASP A 267 21.09 -1.03 1.41
C ASP A 267 21.79 -2.39 1.30
N GLN A 268 23.02 -2.53 1.81
CA GLN A 268 23.72 -3.83 1.89
C GLN A 268 22.96 -4.81 2.79
N LEU A 269 22.52 -4.38 3.97
CA LEU A 269 21.74 -5.23 4.88
C LEU A 269 20.41 -5.67 4.26
N ALA A 270 19.71 -4.75 3.58
CA ALA A 270 18.49 -5.05 2.83
C ALA A 270 18.73 -6.11 1.73
N ASN A 271 19.84 -5.99 0.98
CA ASN A 271 20.23 -6.97 -0.04
C ASN A 271 20.58 -8.35 0.54
N LEU A 272 21.07 -8.41 1.78
CA LEU A 272 21.41 -9.66 2.47
C LEU A 272 20.20 -10.39 3.06
N GLY A 273 18.97 -9.95 2.73
CA GLY A 273 17.74 -10.62 3.16
C GLY A 273 17.20 -10.12 4.50
N MET A 274 17.72 -9.02 5.05
CA MET A 274 16.96 -8.30 6.07
C MET A 274 15.71 -7.74 5.41
N GLU A 275 14.54 -8.35 5.67
CA GLU A 275 13.20 -7.87 5.23
C GLU A 275 12.83 -6.47 5.81
N ALA A 276 13.82 -5.69 6.24
CA ALA A 276 13.68 -4.37 6.78
C ALA A 276 13.36 -3.33 5.68
N VAL A 277 13.91 -3.40 4.47
CA VAL A 277 13.62 -2.43 3.37
C VAL A 277 13.89 -3.07 2.00
N HIS A 278 13.17 -2.66 0.93
CA HIS A 278 13.46 -3.13 -0.43
C HIS A 278 14.77 -2.51 -0.98
N PRO A 279 15.62 -3.28 -1.68
CA PRO A 279 16.81 -2.75 -2.34
C PRO A 279 16.50 -1.60 -3.30
N GLY A 280 17.23 -0.50 -3.21
CA GLY A 280 17.02 0.65 -4.09
C GLY A 280 15.98 1.68 -3.61
N SER A 281 15.20 1.41 -2.57
CA SER A 281 14.33 2.42 -1.94
C SER A 281 15.13 3.59 -1.38
N PHE A 282 16.40 3.38 -1.02
CA PHE A 282 17.29 4.44 -0.53
C PHE A 282 17.93 5.28 -1.64
N LYS A 283 17.92 4.85 -2.91
CA LYS A 283 18.60 5.59 -3.99
C LYS A 283 18.06 7.01 -4.15
N GLY A 284 16.74 7.18 -4.03
CA GLY A 284 16.10 8.49 -4.07
C GLY A 284 16.43 9.38 -2.87
N LEU A 285 16.69 8.79 -1.70
CA LEU A 285 16.92 9.52 -0.44
C LEU A 285 18.37 9.98 -0.23
N ARG A 286 19.28 9.63 -1.15
CA ARG A 286 20.72 9.96 -1.08
C ARG A 286 21.04 11.38 -1.58
N THR A 287 20.05 12.13 -2.03
CA THR A 287 20.18 13.48 -2.60
C THR A 287 20.61 14.51 -1.57
#